data_AF-A0A134A726-F1
#
_entry.id   AF-A0A134A726-F1
#
_cell.length_a   1.000
_cell.length_b   1.000
_cell.length_c   1.000
_cell.angle_alpha   90.00
_cell.angle_beta   90.00
_cell.angle_gamma   90.00
#
_symmetry.space_group_name_H-M   'P 1'
#
loop_
_entity.id
_entity.type
_entity.pdbx_description
1 polymer ?
#
loop_
_entity_poly.entity_id
_entity_poly.type
_entity_poly.pdbx_seq_one_letter_code
_entity_poly.pdbx_strand_id
1 'polypeptide(L)'
;MSSEDVLMLSEAETLCSDAIGCLRNIVEKDESHLLRDVVLLPNKYVCFSGSFLSTVYYEEQPLLLEQFRWLKEQGFLVKLNERRDAPLYRITNSFYRWLQVT
;
A
#
# COMPACT_ATOMS: atom_id res chain seq x y z
N MET A 1 6.96 18.34 5.84
CA MET A 1 6.47 18.02 4.49
C MET A 1 6.47 19.28 3.68
N SER A 2 6.97 19.24 2.46
CA SER A 2 6.96 20.37 1.53
C SER A 2 5.54 20.64 1.02
N SER A 3 5.29 21.80 0.41
CA SER A 3 4.01 22.09 -0.25
C SER A 3 3.72 21.15 -1.42
N GLU A 4 4.76 20.66 -2.10
CA GLU A 4 4.65 19.67 -3.18
C GLU A 4 4.21 18.30 -2.64
N ASP A 5 4.73 17.89 -1.47
CA ASP A 5 4.32 16.64 -0.82
C ASP A 5 2.81 16.65 -0.49
N VAL A 6 2.29 17.80 -0.05
CA VAL A 6 0.88 17.96 0.31
C VAL A 6 -0.02 17.85 -0.92
N LEU A 7 0.38 18.47 -2.04
CA LEU A 7 -0.35 18.38 -3.30
C LEU A 7 -0.40 16.93 -3.82
N MET A 8 0.75 16.25 -3.80
CA MET A 8 0.85 14.84 -4.23
C MET A 8 0.00 13.90 -3.37
N LEU A 9 -0.12 14.16 -2.06
CA LEU A 9 -0.98 13.37 -1.18
C LEU A 9 -2.46 13.62 -1.41
N SER A 10 -2.86 14.85 -1.70
CA SER A 10 -4.25 15.15 -2.08
C SER A 10 -4.63 14.49 -3.41
N GLU A 11 -3.70 14.45 -4.37
CA GLU A 11 -3.89 13.73 -5.62
C GLU A 11 -3.98 12.21 -5.36
N ALA A 12 -3.12 11.68 -4.49
CA ALA A 12 -3.16 10.28 -4.09
C ALA A 12 -4.51 9.89 -3.47
N GLU A 13 -5.09 10.71 -2.58
CA GLU A 13 -6.41 10.45 -2.00
C GLU A 13 -7.53 10.36 -3.05
N THR A 14 -7.41 11.13 -4.14
CA THR A 14 -8.41 11.15 -5.21
C THR A 14 -8.23 9.95 -6.15
N LEU A 15 -7.00 9.65 -6.55
CA LEU A 15 -6.70 8.64 -7.57
C LEU A 15 -6.57 7.22 -6.99
N CYS A 16 -6.19 7.11 -5.72
CA CYS A 16 -5.82 5.85 -5.06
C CYS A 16 -6.62 5.58 -3.78
N SER A 17 -7.89 6.00 -3.74
CA SER A 17 -8.74 5.93 -2.55
C SER A 17 -8.85 4.52 -1.96
N ASP A 18 -8.99 3.50 -2.81
CA ASP A 18 -9.16 2.11 -2.35
C ASP A 18 -7.86 1.54 -1.79
N ALA A 19 -6.74 1.80 -2.47
CA ALA A 19 -5.42 1.41 -2.01
C ALA A 19 -5.08 2.10 -0.68
N ILE A 20 -5.35 3.41 -0.56
CA ILE A 20 -5.17 4.16 0.69
C ILE A 20 -6.07 3.62 1.79
N GLY A 21 -7.33 3.28 1.50
CA GLY A 21 -8.23 2.65 2.46
C GLY A 21 -7.69 1.32 2.97
N CYS A 22 -7.17 0.46 2.09
CA CYS A 22 -6.51 -0.79 2.47
C CYS A 22 -5.29 -0.54 3.36
N LEU A 23 -4.45 0.43 2.99
CA LEU A 23 -3.24 0.76 3.74
C LEU A 23 -3.56 1.37 5.11
N ARG A 24 -4.56 2.25 5.21
CA ARG A 24 -5.05 2.78 6.50
C ARG A 24 -5.54 1.67 7.41
N ASN A 25 -6.38 0.76 6.89
CA ASN A 25 -6.85 -0.41 7.64
C ASN A 25 -5.71 -1.32 8.14
N ILE A 26 -4.62 -1.43 7.38
CA ILE A 26 -3.43 -2.19 7.80
C ILE A 26 -2.67 -1.43 8.90
N VAL A 27 -2.44 -0.14 8.71
CA VAL A 27 -1.72 0.72 9.66
C VAL A 27 -2.46 0.81 11.00
N GLU A 28 -3.79 0.92 10.98
CA GLU A 28 -4.63 0.97 12.19
C GLU A 28 -4.55 -0.31 13.03
N LYS A 29 -4.40 -1.47 12.37
CA LYS A 29 -4.32 -2.79 13.02
C LYS A 29 -2.90 -3.18 13.43
N ASP A 30 -1.89 -2.41 13.04
CA ASP A 30 -0.49 -2.69 13.39
C ASP A 30 -0.11 -2.05 14.74
N GLU A 31 -0.36 -2.78 15.82
CA GLU A 31 0.04 -2.39 17.18
C GLU A 31 1.57 -2.27 17.37
N SER A 32 2.36 -2.93 16.50
CA SER A 32 3.81 -2.93 16.60
C SER A 32 4.45 -1.69 15.97
N HIS A 33 3.76 -1.04 15.03
CA HIS A 33 4.29 -0.01 14.13
C HIS A 33 5.51 -0.44 13.29
N LEU A 34 5.78 -1.75 13.24
CA LEU A 34 6.90 -2.38 12.53
C LEU A 34 6.46 -2.98 11.18
N LEU A 35 5.18 -3.29 10.99
CA LEU A 35 4.69 -3.93 9.78
C LEU A 35 4.36 -2.87 8.73
N ARG A 36 5.32 -2.68 7.81
CA ARG A 36 5.20 -1.75 6.68
C ARG A 36 5.17 -2.44 5.34
N ASP A 37 5.26 -3.76 5.34
CA ASP A 37 5.32 -4.57 4.14
C ASP A 37 3.93 -5.12 3.85
N VAL A 38 3.47 -4.85 2.63
CA VAL A 38 2.17 -5.26 2.11
C VAL A 38 2.35 -6.07 0.84
N VAL A 39 1.76 -7.26 0.82
CA VAL A 39 1.73 -8.11 -0.38
C VAL A 39 0.35 -8.01 -1.03
N LEU A 40 0.32 -7.74 -2.32
CA LEU A 40 -0.90 -7.85 -3.11
C LEU A 40 -1.00 -9.25 -3.67
N LEU A 41 -2.16 -9.87 -3.52
CA LEU A 41 -2.43 -11.21 -4.03
C LEU A 41 -3.69 -11.19 -4.92
N PRO A 42 -3.71 -12.01 -5.98
CA PRO A 42 -4.81 -12.00 -6.95
C PRO A 42 -6.13 -12.46 -6.35
N ASN A 43 -6.11 -13.34 -5.34
CA ASN A 43 -7.29 -13.83 -4.64
C ASN A 43 -6.89 -14.53 -3.33
N LYS A 44 -7.90 -14.86 -2.52
CA LYS A 44 -7.74 -15.54 -1.22
C LYS A 44 -7.17 -16.96 -1.29
N TYR A 45 -7.14 -17.57 -2.47
CA TYR A 45 -6.60 -18.92 -2.68
C TYR A 45 -5.09 -18.90 -2.96
N VAL A 46 -4.53 -17.72 -3.26
CA VAL A 46 -3.08 -17.55 -3.38
C VAL A 46 -2.53 -17.14 -2.04
N CYS A 47 -1.57 -17.92 -1.53
CA CYS A 47 -0.86 -17.62 -0.30
C CYS A 47 0.58 -17.21 -0.61
N PHE A 48 1.07 -16.20 0.11
CA PHE A 48 2.49 -15.85 0.10
C PHE A 48 3.19 -16.60 1.23
N SER A 49 4.21 -17.38 0.91
CA SER A 49 5.02 -18.09 1.92
C SER A 49 5.94 -17.10 2.63
N GLY A 50 5.49 -16.57 3.77
CA GLY A 50 6.24 -15.68 4.64
C GLY A 50 5.36 -15.25 5.80
N SER A 51 5.80 -15.52 7.03
CA SER A 51 5.02 -15.17 8.22
C SER A 51 5.04 -13.66 8.44
N PHE A 52 3.88 -13.09 8.78
CA PHE A 52 3.66 -11.70 9.24
C PHE A 52 3.63 -10.58 8.18
N LEU A 53 3.29 -10.87 6.93
CA LEU A 53 3.02 -9.80 5.95
C LEU A 53 1.54 -9.43 5.93
N SER A 54 1.25 -8.14 5.82
CA SER A 54 -0.12 -7.68 5.58
C SER A 54 -0.51 -7.99 4.14
N THR A 55 -1.68 -8.59 3.95
CA THR A 55 -2.14 -9.06 2.65
C THR A 55 -3.32 -8.23 2.17
N VAL A 56 -3.29 -7.83 0.90
CA VAL A 56 -4.39 -7.17 0.20
C VAL A 56 -4.78 -8.03 -1.01
N TYR A 57 -6.06 -8.35 -1.14
CA TYR A 57 -6.57 -9.12 -2.28
C TYR A 57 -7.20 -8.19 -3.32
N TYR A 58 -6.83 -8.34 -4.59
CA TYR A 58 -7.33 -7.47 -5.66
C TYR A 58 -8.33 -8.15 -6.62
N GLU A 59 -8.79 -9.37 -6.32
CA GLU A 59 -9.73 -10.17 -7.15
C GLU A 59 -10.95 -9.37 -7.59
N GLU A 60 -11.56 -8.64 -6.65
CA GLU A 60 -12.80 -7.89 -6.85
C GLU A 60 -12.56 -6.42 -7.22
N GLN A 61 -11.29 -5.99 -7.24
CA GLN A 61 -10.92 -4.59 -7.45
C GLN A 61 -9.72 -4.49 -8.40
N PRO A 62 -9.93 -4.64 -9.73
CA PRO A 62 -8.84 -4.61 -10.71
C PRO A 62 -8.02 -3.32 -10.67
N LEU A 63 -8.66 -2.19 -10.37
CA LEU A 63 -8.02 -0.88 -10.24
C LEU A 63 -7.04 -0.83 -9.05
N LEU A 64 -7.21 -1.67 -8.04
CA LEU A 64 -6.36 -1.67 -6.85
C LEU A 64 -4.89 -1.93 -7.21
N LEU A 65 -4.64 -2.83 -8.16
CA LEU A 65 -3.28 -3.10 -8.65
C LEU A 65 -2.66 -1.88 -9.33
N GLU A 66 -3.46 -1.11 -10.07
CA GLU A 66 -3.03 0.13 -10.74
C GLU A 66 -2.78 1.26 -9.73
N GLN A 67 -3.66 1.42 -8.74
CA GLN A 67 -3.50 2.39 -7.65
C GLN A 67 -2.21 2.12 -6.87
N PHE A 68 -1.92 0.87 -6.51
CA PHE A 68 -0.65 0.51 -5.85
C PHE A 68 0.57 0.77 -6.72
N ARG A 69 0.49 0.57 -8.05
CA ARG A 69 1.56 0.92 -8.98
C ARG A 69 1.78 2.43 -9.02
N TRP A 70 0.71 3.21 -9.11
CA TRP A 70 0.78 4.67 -9.10
C TRP A 70 1.41 5.18 -7.80
N LEU A 71 0.98 4.68 -6.64
CA LEU A 71 1.58 5.02 -5.35
C LEU A 71 3.08 4.69 -5.29
N LYS A 72 3.51 3.58 -5.91
CA LYS A 72 4.93 3.25 -6.06
C LYS A 72 5.66 4.23 -6.99
N GLU A 73 5.03 4.65 -8.08
CA GLU A 73 5.63 5.60 -9.03
C GLU A 73 5.84 6.98 -8.42
N GLN A 74 4.93 7.41 -7.55
CA GLN A 74 5.07 8.66 -6.77
C GLN A 74 6.01 8.53 -5.55
N GLY A 75 6.60 7.36 -5.33
CA GLY A 75 7.55 7.15 -4.23
C GLY A 75 6.91 6.96 -2.84
N PHE A 76 5.59 6.78 -2.75
CA PHE A 76 4.92 6.45 -1.50
C PHE A 76 5.16 5.01 -1.06
N LEU A 77 5.39 4.12 -2.04
CA LEU A 77 5.68 2.71 -1.83
C LEU A 77 7.00 2.32 -2.51
N VAL A 78 7.73 1.39 -1.91
CA VAL A 78 8.94 0.77 -2.49
C VAL A 78 8.63 -0.68 -2.80
N LYS A 79 8.80 -1.10 -4.06
CA LYS A 79 8.63 -2.50 -4.43
C LYS A 79 9.83 -3.33 -3.97
N LEU A 80 9.59 -4.45 -3.29
CA LEU A 80 10.62 -5.32 -2.71
C LEU A 80 10.86 -6.61 -3.52
N ASN A 81 10.06 -6.88 -4.55
CA ASN A 81 10.21 -8.05 -5.40
C ASN A 81 9.95 -7.75 -6.89
N GLU A 82 10.38 -8.65 -7.75
CA GLU A 82 10.18 -8.53 -9.21
C GLU A 82 8.83 -9.09 -9.68
N ARG A 83 8.04 -9.71 -8.79
CA ARG A 83 6.75 -10.34 -9.15
C ARG A 83 5.74 -9.29 -9.61
N ARG A 84 5.02 -9.58 -10.69
CA ARG A 84 4.03 -8.66 -11.27
C ARG A 84 2.61 -8.95 -10.77
N ASP A 85 2.34 -10.22 -10.55
CA ASP A 85 1.10 -10.84 -10.08
C ASP A 85 0.98 -10.88 -8.55
N ALA A 86 2.10 -10.91 -7.85
CA ALA A 86 2.13 -10.83 -6.39
C ALA A 86 3.17 -9.80 -5.90
N PRO A 87 2.97 -8.51 -6.21
CA PRO A 87 3.95 -7.50 -5.84
C PRO A 87 3.97 -7.29 -4.32
N LEU A 88 5.19 -7.25 -3.77
CA LEU A 88 5.45 -6.92 -2.38
C LEU A 88 5.92 -5.47 -2.31
N TYR A 89 5.26 -4.65 -1.51
CA TYR A 89 5.60 -3.25 -1.32
C TYR A 89 5.94 -2.96 0.14
N ARG A 90 6.80 -1.95 0.36
CA ARG A 90 7.07 -1.33 1.65
C ARG A 90 6.54 0.09 1.66
N ILE A 91 5.76 0.45 2.67
CA ILE A 91 5.29 1.80 2.92
C ILE A 91 6.48 2.67 3.38
N THR A 92 6.69 3.82 2.74
CA THR A 92 7.75 4.76 3.17
C THR A 92 7.40 5.43 4.50
N ASN A 93 8.41 5.91 5.22
CA ASN A 93 8.21 6.52 6.55
C ASN A 93 7.32 7.78 6.50
N SER A 94 7.45 8.60 5.46
CA SER A 94 6.63 9.80 5.28
C SER A 94 5.17 9.43 5.04
N PHE A 95 4.93 8.47 4.14
CA PHE A 95 3.58 8.03 3.81
C PHE A 95 2.91 7.30 4.97
N TYR A 96 3.65 6.45 5.69
CA TYR A 96 3.16 5.79 6.89
C TYR A 96 2.64 6.79 7.93
N ARG A 97 3.44 7.82 8.24
CA ARG A 97 3.04 8.87 9.19
C ARG A 97 1.78 9.60 8.74
N TRP A 98 1.64 9.85 7.45
CA TRP A 98 0.45 10.48 6.90
C TRP A 98 -0.79 9.57 6.99
N LEU A 99 -0.63 8.27 6.71
CA LEU A 99 -1.71 7.29 6.84
C LEU A 99 -2.27 7.19 8.28
N GLN A 100 -1.49 7.53 9.30
CA GLN A 100 -1.90 7.53 10.71
C GLN A 100 -2.73 8.74 11.14
N VAL A 101 -2.77 9.82 10.35
CA VAL A 101 -3.33 11.13 10.78
C VAL A 101 -4.85 11.24 10.52
N THR A 102 -5.49 10.19 10.00
CA THR A 102 -6.92 10.20 9.58
C THR A 102 -7.71 9.17 10.38
#